data_AF-A0A7S2A1S6-F1
#
_entry.id   AF-A0A7S2A1S6-F1
#
_cell.length_a   1.000
_cell.length_b   1.000
_cell.length_c   1.000
_cell.angle_alpha   90.00
_cell.angle_beta   90.00
_cell.angle_gamma   90.00
#
_symmetry.space_group_name_H-M   'P 1'
#
loop_
_entity.id
_entity.type
_entity.pdbx_description
1 polymer ?
#
loop_
_entity_poly.entity_id
_entity_poly.type
_entity_poly.pdbx_seq_one_letter_code
_entity_poly.pdbx_strand_id
1 'polypeptide(L)'
;MVQKPKSSILFFPYSSVVNFINHGGEKKYNAKVRWSKSLSTKLEWLDEPLGSDTIAKILNATGLVLDIVATRDIMLGEEVLIDYGRSWEDAWNQHLQQWEPETTDGFQTALSFNEDKSSVVR
;
A
#
# COMPACT_ATOMS: atom_id res chain seq x y z
N MET A 1 3.02 -1.86 -7.41
CA MET A 1 4.17 -1.93 -6.48
C MET A 1 5.47 -1.82 -7.27
N VAL A 2 6.46 -1.04 -6.79
CA VAL A 2 7.75 -0.89 -7.49
C VAL A 2 8.69 -1.98 -6.98
N GLN A 3 8.88 -3.03 -7.77
CA GLN A 3 9.81 -4.12 -7.45
C GLN A 3 10.98 -4.12 -8.44
N LYS A 4 12.18 -4.47 -7.95
CA LYS A 4 13.26 -4.97 -8.81
C LYS A 4 12.92 -6.45 -9.12
N PRO A 5 12.73 -6.84 -10.39
CA PRO A 5 12.43 -8.23 -10.73
C PRO A 5 13.48 -9.18 -10.14
N LYS A 6 13.04 -10.26 -9.49
CA LYS A 6 13.89 -11.28 -8.79
C LYS A 6 14.63 -10.78 -7.53
N SER A 7 14.17 -9.71 -6.89
CA SER A 7 14.72 -9.27 -5.60
C SER A 7 14.17 -10.09 -4.43
N SER A 8 15.00 -10.35 -3.41
CA SER A 8 14.59 -10.87 -2.09
C SER A 8 14.14 -9.76 -1.12
N ILE A 9 14.13 -8.50 -1.58
CA ILE A 9 13.76 -7.33 -0.77
C ILE A 9 12.35 -6.87 -1.16
N LEU A 10 11.51 -6.66 -0.15
CA LEU A 10 10.23 -6.00 -0.30
C LEU A 10 10.36 -4.52 0.11
N PHE A 11 10.06 -3.62 -0.82
CA PHE A 11 9.94 -2.20 -0.52
C PHE A 11 8.48 -1.84 -0.29
N PHE A 12 8.18 -1.28 0.88
CA PHE A 12 6.87 -0.76 1.22
C PHE A 12 6.98 0.75 1.51
N PRO A 13 6.11 1.58 0.93
CA PRO A 13 6.09 3.00 1.27
C PRO A 13 5.57 3.14 2.71
N TYR A 14 6.34 3.83 3.56
CA TYR A 14 5.99 4.06 4.96
C TYR A 14 5.82 5.56 5.20
N SER A 15 4.60 5.97 5.53
CA SER A 15 4.24 7.33 5.97
C SER A 15 2.87 7.28 6.63
N SER A 16 2.55 8.29 7.44
CA SER A 16 1.35 8.34 8.29
C SER A 16 0.04 8.12 7.54
N VAL A 17 -0.03 8.45 6.25
CA VAL A 17 -1.28 8.40 5.46
C VAL A 17 -1.27 7.37 4.34
N VAL A 18 -0.10 6.85 3.95
CA VAL A 18 0.03 6.02 2.76
C VAL A 18 -0.67 4.67 2.91
N ASN A 19 -0.72 4.14 4.12
CA ASN A 19 -1.36 2.85 4.41
C ASN A 19 -2.91 2.89 4.26
N PHE A 20 -3.51 4.06 4.10
CA PHE A 20 -4.95 4.22 3.90
C PHE A 20 -5.37 4.40 2.43
N ILE A 21 -4.42 4.41 1.49
CA ILE A 21 -4.70 4.58 0.07
C ILE A 21 -5.17 3.26 -0.51
N ASN A 22 -6.42 3.19 -0.94
CA ASN A 22 -7.06 1.95 -1.36
C ASN A 22 -6.71 1.49 -2.78
N HIS A 23 -7.08 0.24 -3.06
CA HIS A 23 -7.03 -0.35 -4.39
C HIS A 23 -8.11 0.24 -5.31
N GLY A 24 -7.72 0.79 -6.47
CA GLY A 24 -8.65 1.25 -7.51
C GLY A 24 -8.79 0.32 -8.71
N GLY A 25 -7.92 -0.68 -8.84
CA GLY A 25 -7.76 -1.50 -10.04
C GLY A 25 -7.36 -0.70 -11.28
N GLU A 26 -7.16 -1.40 -12.39
CA GLU A 26 -6.71 -0.81 -13.67
C GLU A 26 -7.64 0.29 -14.23
N LYS A 27 -8.91 0.32 -13.79
CA LYS A 27 -9.93 1.22 -14.32
C LYS A 27 -10.16 2.49 -13.49
N LYS A 28 -9.90 2.46 -12.18
CA LYS A 28 -10.22 3.60 -11.29
C LYS A 28 -9.01 4.23 -10.61
N TYR A 29 -7.82 3.64 -10.70
CA TYR A 29 -6.63 4.26 -10.13
C TYR A 29 -6.43 5.67 -10.70
N ASN A 30 -6.11 6.62 -9.82
CA ASN A 30 -5.82 8.01 -10.17
C ASN A 30 -4.46 8.46 -9.64
N ALA A 31 -3.73 7.57 -8.96
CA ALA A 31 -2.35 7.76 -8.57
C ALA A 31 -1.54 6.48 -8.80
N LYS A 32 -0.21 6.62 -8.83
CA LYS A 32 0.72 5.49 -8.92
C LYS A 32 1.93 5.69 -8.03
N VAL A 33 2.48 4.57 -7.58
CA VAL A 33 3.76 4.54 -6.86
C VAL A 33 4.90 4.57 -7.88
N ARG A 34 5.93 5.38 -7.63
CA ARG A 34 7.16 5.39 -8.41
C ARG A 34 8.37 5.65 -7.51
N TRP A 35 9.56 5.33 -8.00
CA TRP A 35 10.78 5.87 -7.41
C TRP A 35 10.78 7.40 -7.47
N SER A 36 11.18 8.03 -6.37
CA SER A 36 11.21 9.48 -6.28
C SER A 36 12.25 10.08 -7.23
N LYS A 37 11.93 11.27 -7.75
CA LYS A 37 12.83 12.06 -8.60
C LYS A 37 13.62 13.11 -7.80
N SER A 38 13.47 13.15 -6.48
CA SER A 38 14.19 14.09 -5.61
C SER A 38 15.70 13.87 -5.70
N LEU A 39 16.48 14.95 -5.63
CA LEU A 39 17.96 14.92 -5.58
C LEU A 39 18.50 14.14 -4.36
N SER A 40 17.69 14.00 -3.31
CA SER A 40 18.02 13.19 -2.13
C SER A 40 17.87 11.69 -2.37
N THR A 41 17.21 11.27 -3.46
CA THR A 41 16.99 9.85 -3.76
C THR A 41 18.25 9.23 -4.36
N LYS A 42 18.64 8.07 -3.84
CA LYS A 42 19.86 7.32 -4.16
C LYS A 42 19.49 5.99 -4.81
N LEU A 43 19.00 6.06 -6.06
CA LEU A 43 18.55 4.86 -6.79
C LEU A 43 19.67 3.86 -7.06
N GLU A 44 20.92 4.33 -7.09
CA GLU A 44 22.12 3.50 -7.17
C GLU A 44 22.23 2.49 -6.01
N TRP A 45 21.54 2.72 -4.89
CA TRP A 45 21.49 1.76 -3.78
C TRP A 45 20.71 0.48 -4.11
N LEU A 46 19.91 0.46 -5.18
CA LEU A 46 19.19 -0.74 -5.62
C LEU A 46 20.13 -1.83 -6.16
N ASP A 47 21.37 -1.46 -6.50
CA ASP A 47 22.38 -2.37 -7.04
C ASP A 47 23.47 -2.73 -6.02
N GLU A 48 23.41 -2.15 -4.82
CA GLU A 48 24.32 -2.50 -3.74
C GLU A 48 24.05 -3.92 -3.23
N PRO A 49 25.10 -4.72 -2.97
CA PRO A 49 24.93 -6.04 -2.38
C PRO A 49 24.36 -5.90 -0.96
N LEU A 50 23.48 -6.82 -0.57
CA LEU A 50 22.91 -6.85 0.78
C LEU A 50 23.94 -7.43 1.77
N GLY A 51 24.91 -6.61 2.17
CA GLY A 51 25.89 -6.90 3.21
C GLY A 51 25.71 -6.02 4.45
N SER A 52 26.49 -6.30 5.50
CA SER A 52 26.50 -5.52 6.76
C SER A 52 26.67 -4.02 6.52
N ASP A 53 27.54 -3.67 5.57
CA ASP A 53 27.92 -2.28 5.31
C ASP A 53 26.79 -1.53 4.59
N THR A 54 26.09 -2.20 3.68
CA THR A 54 24.91 -1.68 2.99
C THR A 54 23.75 -1.47 3.97
N ILE A 55 23.54 -2.42 4.90
CA ILE A 55 22.52 -2.27 5.95
C ILE A 55 22.86 -1.09 6.86
N ALA A 56 24.11 -0.97 7.31
CA ALA A 56 24.55 0.15 8.15
C ALA A 56 24.39 1.51 7.43
N LYS A 57 24.67 1.57 6.12
CA LYS A 57 24.46 2.76 5.27
C LYS A 57 22.98 3.13 5.16
N ILE A 58 22.10 2.14 4.96
CA ILE A 58 20.64 2.35 4.86
C ILE A 58 20.04 2.79 6.20
N LEU A 59 20.49 2.23 7.33
CA LEU A 59 19.99 2.58 8.65
C LEU A 59 20.33 4.02 9.07
N ASN A 60 21.42 4.59 8.54
CA ASN A 60 21.91 5.91 8.91
C ASN A 60 21.52 7.02 7.92
N ALA A 61 20.82 6.71 6.82
CA ALA A 61 20.48 7.71 5.82
C ALA A 61 19.22 7.35 5.02
N THR A 62 18.41 8.39 4.72
CA THR A 62 17.30 8.28 3.78
C THR A 62 17.81 8.36 2.36
N GLY A 63 17.78 7.24 1.62
CA GLY A 63 18.24 7.18 0.22
C GLY A 63 17.17 6.64 -0.74
N LEU A 64 16.42 5.62 -0.38
CA LEU A 64 15.39 5.05 -1.25
C LEU A 64 14.02 5.62 -0.88
N VAL A 65 13.46 6.43 -1.77
CA VAL A 65 12.19 7.15 -1.54
C VAL A 65 11.19 6.75 -2.62
N LEU A 66 9.96 6.46 -2.20
CA LEU A 66 8.83 6.19 -3.08
C LEU A 66 7.88 7.39 -3.07
N ASP A 67 7.54 7.88 -4.26
CA ASP A 67 6.50 8.89 -4.43
C ASP A 67 5.16 8.22 -4.76
N ILE A 68 4.08 8.83 -4.30
CA ILE A 68 2.73 8.61 -4.85
C ILE A 68 2.38 9.82 -5.67
N VAL A 69 2.15 9.60 -6.97
CA VAL A 69 1.91 10.69 -7.92
C VAL A 69 0.61 10.49 -8.66
N ALA A 70 -0.13 11.57 -8.82
CA ALA A 70 -1.35 11.58 -9.60
C ALA A 70 -1.07 11.20 -11.07
N THR A 71 -1.97 10.44 -11.69
CA THR A 71 -1.91 10.05 -13.11
C THR A 71 -2.77 10.95 -14.00
N ARG A 72 -3.62 11.76 -13.36
CA ARG A 72 -4.47 12.81 -13.91
C ARG A 72 -4.75 13.83 -12.81
N ASP A 73 -5.45 14.90 -13.12
CA ASP A 73 -5.95 15.81 -12.09
C ASP A 73 -6.94 15.09 -11.16
N ILE A 74 -6.81 15.37 -9.85
CA ILE A 74 -7.65 14.80 -8.78
C ILE A 74 -8.41 15.96 -8.14
N MET A 75 -9.73 15.85 -8.10
CA MET A 75 -10.59 16.91 -7.55
C MET A 75 -10.61 16.90 -6.02
N LEU A 76 -10.93 18.04 -5.41
CA LEU A 76 -11.10 18.11 -3.96
C LEU A 76 -12.19 17.13 -3.50
N GLY A 77 -11.88 16.31 -2.50
CA GLY A 77 -12.78 15.30 -1.96
C GLY A 77 -12.82 13.99 -2.75
N GLU A 78 -12.11 13.90 -3.88
CA GLU A 78 -11.95 12.65 -4.61
C GLU A 78 -10.98 11.71 -3.85
N GLU A 79 -11.33 10.43 -3.75
CA GLU A 79 -10.47 9.42 -3.12
C GLU A 79 -9.21 9.18 -3.96
N VAL A 80 -8.05 9.10 -3.30
CA VAL A 80 -6.80 8.70 -3.95
C VAL A 80 -6.73 7.18 -3.99
N LEU A 81 -6.64 6.64 -5.20
CA LEU A 81 -6.63 5.21 -5.48
C LEU A 81 -5.39 4.84 -6.28
N ILE A 82 -4.74 3.75 -5.87
CA ILE A 82 -3.62 3.16 -6.62
C ILE A 82 -3.96 1.76 -7.10
N ASP A 83 -3.26 1.30 -8.12
CA ASP A 83 -3.31 -0.10 -8.52
C ASP A 83 -2.29 -0.92 -7.71
N TYR A 84 -2.78 -1.89 -6.95
CA TYR A 84 -1.95 -2.80 -6.15
C TYR A 84 -1.29 -3.87 -7.04
N GLY A 85 -1.87 -4.15 -8.20
CA GLY A 85 -1.41 -5.11 -9.18
C GLY A 85 -2.30 -6.34 -9.28
N ARG A 86 -2.27 -6.95 -10.47
CA ARG A 86 -3.14 -8.06 -10.85
C ARG A 86 -3.08 -9.26 -9.89
N SER A 87 -1.89 -9.61 -9.39
CA SER A 87 -1.72 -10.73 -8.47
C SER A 87 -2.47 -10.55 -7.15
N TRP A 88 -2.53 -9.31 -6.64
CA TRP A 88 -3.29 -9.00 -5.44
C TRP A 88 -4.79 -9.08 -5.71
N GLU A 89 -5.23 -8.52 -6.84
CA GLU A 89 -6.63 -8.53 -7.26
C GLU A 89 -7.16 -9.95 -7.48
N ASP A 90 -6.39 -10.82 -8.14
CA ASP A 90 -6.76 -12.23 -8.33
C ASP A 90 -6.86 -12.97 -6.99
N ALA A 91 -5.91 -12.76 -6.07
CA ALA A 91 -5.92 -13.36 -4.74
C ALA A 91 -7.11 -12.85 -3.90
N TRP A 92 -7.44 -11.56 -3.98
CA TRP A 92 -8.60 -10.97 -3.31
C TRP A 92 -9.92 -11.55 -3.84
N ASN A 93 -10.07 -11.63 -5.16
CA ASN A 93 -11.25 -12.23 -5.77
C ASN A 93 -11.40 -13.72 -5.43
N GLN A 94 -10.30 -14.47 -5.36
CA GLN A 94 -10.31 -15.84 -4.88
C GLN A 94 -10.73 -15.91 -3.41
N HIS A 95 -10.18 -15.04 -2.55
CA HIS A 95 -10.55 -14.96 -1.15
C HIS A 95 -12.06 -14.72 -0.99
N LEU A 96 -12.64 -13.75 -1.70
CA LEU A 96 -14.08 -13.47 -1.65
C LEU A 96 -14.96 -14.67 -2.05
N GLN A 97 -14.48 -15.54 -2.94
CA GLN A 97 -15.21 -16.75 -3.34
C GLN A 97 -15.14 -17.86 -2.30
N GLN A 98 -14.07 -17.90 -1.51
CA GLN A 98 -13.77 -18.98 -0.57
C GLN A 98 -14.03 -18.60 0.89
N TRP A 99 -14.18 -17.31 1.17
CA TRP A 99 -14.33 -16.80 2.51
C TRP A 99 -15.75 -17.03 3.01
N GLU A 100 -15.86 -17.77 4.11
CA GLU A 100 -17.07 -17.89 4.91
C GLU A 100 -16.80 -17.25 6.27
N PRO A 101 -17.70 -16.39 6.78
CA PRO A 101 -17.55 -15.85 8.12
C PRO A 101 -17.62 -16.99 9.13
N GLU A 102 -16.73 -16.98 10.13
CA GLU A 102 -16.90 -17.86 11.27
C GLU A 102 -18.22 -17.51 11.97
N THR A 103 -19.17 -18.44 11.98
CA THR A 103 -20.48 -18.26 12.64
C THR A 103 -20.39 -18.49 14.15
N THR A 104 -19.25 -18.16 14.77
CA THR A 104 -19.10 -18.22 16.21
C THR A 104 -20.02 -17.19 16.86
N ASP A 105 -20.58 -17.53 18.03
CA ASP A 105 -21.42 -16.60 18.80
C ASP A 105 -20.62 -15.31 19.08
N GLY A 106 -21.00 -14.23 18.40
CA GLY A 106 -20.37 -12.91 18.53
C GLY A 106 -19.80 -12.29 17.25
N PHE A 107 -19.82 -12.98 16.09
CA PHE A 107 -19.44 -12.32 14.84
C PHE A 107 -20.40 -11.17 14.49
N GLN A 108 -19.86 -9.95 14.44
CA GLN A 108 -20.53 -8.77 13.92
C GLN A 108 -19.72 -8.20 12.76
N THR A 109 -20.39 -7.88 11.66
CA THR A 109 -19.78 -7.15 10.57
C THR A 109 -19.46 -5.72 10.98
N ALA A 110 -18.45 -5.10 10.34
CA ALA A 110 -18.18 -3.68 10.54
C ALA A 110 -19.40 -2.80 10.18
N LEU A 111 -20.19 -3.20 9.19
CA LEU A 111 -21.43 -2.51 8.82
C LEU A 111 -22.45 -2.56 9.97
N SER A 112 -22.76 -3.76 10.48
CA SER A 112 -23.69 -3.93 11.60
C SER A 112 -23.21 -3.22 12.88
N PHE A 113 -21.89 -3.19 13.13
CA PHE A 113 -21.32 -2.46 14.26
C PHE A 113 -21.49 -0.95 14.12
N ASN A 114 -21.27 -0.39 12.92
CA ASN A 114 -21.44 1.03 12.65
C ASN A 114 -22.90 1.49 12.68
N GLU A 115 -23.84 0.59 12.38
CA GLU A 115 -25.28 0.84 12.45
C GLU A 115 -25.82 0.74 13.89
N ASP A 116 -25.13 0.01 14.77
CA ASP A 116 -25.47 -0.10 16.18
C ASP A 116 -25.09 1.17 16.96
N LYS A 117 -25.98 2.15 16.91
CA LYS A 117 -25.88 3.40 17.68
C LYS A 117 -26.06 3.22 19.19
N SER A 118 -26.37 2.02 19.68
CA SER A 118 -26.67 1.79 21.11
C SER A 118 -25.42 1.77 22.00
N SER A 119 -24.24 1.59 21.40
CA SER A 119 -22.95 1.49 22.12
C SER A 119 -22.20 2.83 22.25
N VAL A 120 -22.71 3.93 21.70
CA VAL A 120 -22.15 5.27 21.91
C VAL A 120 -22.57 5.81 23.28
N VAL A 121 -22.05 5.20 24.34
CA VAL A 121 -22.00 5.83 25.66
C VAL A 121 -20.85 6.83 25.63
N ARG A 122 -21.20 8.12 25.70
CA ARG A 122 -20.25 9.23 25.86
C ARG A 122 -19.66 9.26 27.26
#